data_AF-A0A4Y9XYK3-F1
#
_entry.id   AF-A0A4Y9XYK3-F1
#
_cell.length_a   1.000
_cell.length_b   1.000
_cell.length_c   1.000
_cell.angle_alpha   90.00
_cell.angle_beta   90.00
_cell.angle_gamma   90.00
#
_symmetry.space_group_name_H-M   'P 1'
#
loop_
_entity.id
_entity.type
_entity.pdbx_description
1 polymer ?
#
loop_
_entity_poly.entity_id
_entity_poly.type
_entity_poly.pdbx_seq_one_letter_code
_entity_poly.pdbx_strand_id
1 'polypeptide(L)'
;MSVAERLRVVFTLRDYVRQLQAIRHPRAAVPGPVALGTDARHCVSPVFGQVIDVRGPFASYDKLSSWFDQAQRLVTRNTQQALQSPLHHISFKTLMGTSPLVLCHQDLHMRNIIVGDDGRLWLIDWEFAGFYPPWFEYLAMKEQSRNEERVMNREEPFWDLMIPFICGPHYREEAWMRCSINIALDYRFEEQR
;
A
#
# COMPACT_ATOMS: atom_id res chain seq x y z
N MET A 1 -25.90 5.68 -10.15
CA MET A 1 -25.72 5.58 -8.69
C MET A 1 -25.85 6.97 -8.08
N SER A 2 -26.83 7.14 -7.19
CA SER A 2 -27.04 8.34 -6.38
C SER A 2 -25.88 8.56 -5.39
N VAL A 3 -25.77 9.77 -4.84
CA VAL A 3 -24.76 10.09 -3.81
C VAL A 3 -24.95 9.22 -2.56
N ALA A 4 -26.20 8.93 -2.17
CA ALA A 4 -26.49 8.08 -1.01
C ALA A 4 -25.99 6.64 -1.19
N GLU A 5 -26.15 6.07 -2.39
CA GLU A 5 -25.62 4.75 -2.72
C GLU A 5 -24.09 4.74 -2.72
N ARG A 6 -23.45 5.75 -3.31
CA ARG A 6 -21.98 5.88 -3.28
C ARG A 6 -21.45 5.96 -1.86
N LEU A 7 -22.12 6.70 -0.97
CA LEU A 7 -21.76 6.75 0.44
C LEU A 7 -21.92 5.38 1.09
N ARG A 8 -23.03 4.66 0.87
CA ARG A 8 -23.18 3.29 1.40
C ARG A 8 -22.04 2.38 0.99
N VAL A 9 -21.58 2.47 -0.28
CA VAL A 9 -20.42 1.70 -0.75
C VAL A 9 -19.18 2.04 0.07
N VAL A 10 -18.88 3.34 0.21
CA VAL A 10 -17.70 3.83 0.95
C VAL A 10 -17.71 3.40 2.42
N PHE A 11 -18.85 3.52 3.10
CA PHE A 11 -18.98 3.10 4.50
C PHE A 11 -18.81 1.59 4.65
N THR A 12 -19.43 0.80 3.77
CA THR A 12 -19.30 -0.67 3.79
C THR A 12 -17.86 -1.09 3.51
N LEU A 13 -17.21 -0.46 2.54
CA LEU A 13 -15.82 -0.76 2.20
C LEU A 13 -14.86 -0.43 3.35
N ARG A 14 -15.08 0.70 4.04
CA ARG A 14 -14.33 1.04 5.26
C ARG A 14 -14.46 -0.05 6.32
N ASP A 15 -15.68 -0.56 6.53
CA ASP A 15 -15.91 -1.62 7.50
C ASP A 15 -15.27 -2.94 7.06
N TYR A 16 -15.22 -3.24 5.77
CA TYR A 16 -14.49 -4.40 5.24
C TYR A 16 -12.99 -4.26 5.44
N VAL A 17 -12.39 -3.10 5.12
CA VAL A 17 -10.96 -2.85 5.36
C VAL A 17 -10.63 -3.03 6.83
N ARG A 18 -11.47 -2.52 7.74
CA ARG A 18 -11.29 -2.74 9.19
C ARG A 18 -11.38 -4.21 9.59
N GLN A 19 -12.32 -4.96 9.02
CA GLN A 19 -12.44 -6.39 9.27
C GLN A 19 -11.19 -7.14 8.81
N LEU A 20 -10.67 -6.83 7.62
CA LEU A 20 -9.41 -7.41 7.13
C LEU A 20 -8.25 -7.08 8.07
N GLN A 21 -8.15 -5.83 8.49
CA GLN A 21 -7.08 -5.39 9.40
C GLN A 21 -7.19 -5.99 10.81
N ALA A 22 -8.39 -6.41 11.22
CA ALA A 22 -8.63 -7.07 12.49
C ALA A 22 -8.26 -8.57 12.49
N ILE A 23 -8.08 -9.19 11.33
CA ILE A 23 -7.74 -10.61 11.22
C ILE A 23 -6.41 -10.89 11.96
N ARG A 24 -6.44 -11.89 12.84
CA ARG A 24 -5.27 -12.40 13.55
C ARG A 24 -4.89 -13.73 12.94
N HIS A 25 -3.70 -13.78 12.35
CA HIS A 25 -3.20 -14.98 11.69
C HIS A 25 -1.69 -15.12 11.97
N PRO A 26 -1.15 -16.34 12.19
CA PRO A 26 0.28 -16.53 12.45
C PRO A 26 1.19 -15.95 11.36
N ARG A 27 0.74 -15.96 10.10
CA ARG A 27 1.44 -15.34 8.96
C ARG A 27 1.66 -13.83 9.14
N ALA A 28 0.88 -13.15 9.97
CA ALA A 28 1.07 -11.73 10.28
C ALA A 28 2.40 -11.42 11.02
N ALA A 29 3.19 -12.42 11.39
CA ALA A 29 4.54 -12.21 11.91
C ALA A 29 5.55 -11.78 10.81
N VAL A 30 5.27 -12.11 9.56
CA VAL A 30 6.17 -11.94 8.42
C VAL A 30 5.46 -11.23 7.28
N PRO A 31 6.05 -10.22 6.63
CA PRO A 31 5.39 -9.52 5.54
C PRO A 31 5.28 -10.40 4.29
N GLY A 32 4.37 -10.02 3.40
CA GLY A 32 4.23 -10.62 2.07
C GLY A 32 2.93 -11.38 1.86
N PRO A 33 2.82 -12.14 0.76
CA PRO A 33 1.56 -12.70 0.28
C PRO A 33 1.00 -13.74 1.25
N VAL A 34 -0.33 -13.90 1.19
CA VAL A 34 -1.04 -14.98 1.90
C VAL A 34 -0.50 -16.32 1.42
N ALA A 35 -0.02 -17.12 2.36
CA ALA A 35 0.61 -18.39 2.09
C ALA A 35 0.51 -19.34 3.27
N LEU A 36 0.64 -20.64 3.00
CA LEU A 36 0.84 -21.65 4.03
C LEU A 36 2.22 -21.47 4.68
N GLY A 37 2.24 -21.59 6.00
CA GLY A 37 3.45 -21.46 6.82
C GLY A 37 3.79 -20.03 7.22
N THR A 38 4.98 -19.85 7.77
CA THR A 38 5.53 -18.57 8.24
C THR A 38 6.84 -18.20 7.53
N ASP A 39 7.14 -18.86 6.42
CA ASP A 39 8.35 -18.61 5.65
C ASP A 39 8.28 -17.23 4.99
N ALA A 40 9.42 -16.54 4.98
CA ALA A 40 9.56 -15.27 4.29
C ALA A 40 9.40 -15.48 2.79
N ARG A 41 8.48 -14.73 2.17
CA ARG A 41 8.25 -14.75 0.73
C ARG A 41 8.51 -13.39 0.13
N HIS A 42 8.77 -13.36 -1.17
CA HIS A 42 8.81 -12.11 -1.92
C HIS A 42 7.46 -11.43 -1.78
N CYS A 43 7.51 -10.16 -1.39
CA CYS A 43 6.36 -9.29 -1.26
C CYS A 43 6.03 -8.71 -2.63
N VAL A 44 4.79 -8.89 -3.06
CA VAL A 44 4.26 -8.30 -4.29
C VAL A 44 3.28 -7.22 -3.88
N SER A 45 3.51 -5.98 -4.30
CA SER A 45 2.65 -4.85 -3.98
C SER A 45 2.87 -3.68 -4.95
N PRO A 46 1.79 -3.00 -5.38
CA PRO A 46 1.89 -1.78 -6.19
C PRO A 46 2.64 -0.64 -5.48
N VAL A 47 2.77 -0.72 -4.14
CA VAL A 47 3.52 0.26 -3.33
C VAL A 47 5.02 0.20 -3.60
N PHE A 48 5.55 -0.91 -4.12
CA PHE A 48 6.98 -1.06 -4.41
C PHE A 48 7.43 -0.46 -5.75
N GLY A 49 6.48 -0.01 -6.58
CA GLY A 49 6.75 0.60 -7.88
C GLY A 49 5.88 -0.01 -8.99
N GLN A 50 5.69 0.74 -10.07
CA GLN A 50 4.91 0.31 -11.24
C GLN A 50 5.72 -0.61 -12.18
N VAL A 51 7.06 -0.53 -12.12
CA VAL A 51 7.97 -1.34 -12.95
C VAL A 51 8.45 -2.59 -12.20
N ILE A 52 8.72 -2.45 -10.91
CA ILE A 52 9.17 -3.54 -10.04
C ILE A 52 8.29 -3.53 -8.79
N ASP A 53 7.28 -4.37 -8.82
CA ASP A 53 6.29 -4.58 -7.76
C ASP A 53 6.69 -5.68 -6.76
N VAL A 54 7.77 -6.42 -7.04
CA VAL A 54 8.27 -7.51 -6.21
C VAL A 54 9.53 -7.12 -5.43
N ARG A 55 9.51 -7.28 -4.09
CA ARG A 55 10.65 -7.03 -3.18
C ARG A 55 10.82 -8.11 -2.11
N GLY A 56 12.00 -8.15 -1.47
CA GLY A 56 12.30 -9.12 -0.41
C GLY A 56 12.94 -10.40 -0.95
N PRO A 57 12.79 -11.56 -0.27
CA PRO A 57 11.90 -11.83 0.86
C PRO A 57 12.34 -11.12 2.15
N PHE A 58 11.38 -10.70 2.97
CA PHE A 58 11.66 -10.08 4.26
C PHE A 58 11.26 -11.00 5.42
N ALA A 59 12.21 -11.32 6.28
CA ALA A 59 12.00 -12.20 7.43
C ALA A 59 11.24 -11.53 8.61
N SER A 60 11.05 -10.21 8.58
CA SER A 60 10.32 -9.46 9.61
C SER A 60 10.00 -8.05 9.13
N TYR A 61 9.11 -7.36 9.87
CA TYR A 61 8.88 -5.93 9.67
C TYR A 61 10.16 -5.09 9.80
N ASP A 62 11.08 -5.44 10.71
CA ASP A 62 12.36 -4.73 10.82
C ASP A 62 13.21 -4.84 9.55
N LYS A 63 13.18 -5.99 8.87
CA LYS A 63 13.87 -6.16 7.59
C LYS A 63 13.22 -5.34 6.47
N LEU A 64 11.89 -5.29 6.44
CA LEU A 64 11.14 -4.40 5.53
C LEU A 64 11.48 -2.93 5.79
N SER A 65 11.47 -2.50 7.05
CA SER A 65 11.86 -1.13 7.46
C SER A 65 13.30 -0.81 7.06
N SER A 66 14.22 -1.76 7.27
CA SER A 66 15.63 -1.58 6.92
C SER A 66 15.83 -1.43 5.41
N TRP A 67 15.00 -2.09 4.61
CA TRP A 67 15.01 -1.94 3.15
C TRP A 67 14.60 -0.52 2.73
N PHE A 68 13.51 0.00 3.30
CA PHE A 68 13.07 1.38 3.05
C PHE A 68 14.14 2.41 3.47
N ASP A 69 14.80 2.20 4.61
CA ASP A 69 15.91 3.06 5.04
C ASP A 69 17.11 3.00 4.08
N GLN A 70 17.40 1.83 3.50
CA GLN A 70 18.44 1.69 2.48
C GLN A 70 18.07 2.40 1.17
N ALA A 71 16.83 2.22 0.71
CA ALA A 71 16.30 2.92 -0.46
C ALA A 71 16.44 4.44 -0.32
N GLN A 72 16.05 4.98 0.84
CA GLN A 72 16.19 6.41 1.13
C GLN A 72 17.65 6.86 1.05
N ARG A 73 18.58 6.13 1.67
CA ARG A 73 20.01 6.48 1.63
C ARG A 73 20.57 6.53 0.21
N LEU A 74 20.12 5.63 -0.66
CA LEU A 74 20.54 5.62 -2.07
C LEU A 74 20.02 6.85 -2.81
N VAL A 75 18.74 7.20 -2.63
CA VAL A 75 18.15 8.40 -3.24
C VAL A 75 18.83 9.67 -2.72
N THR A 76 19.07 9.78 -1.42
CA THR A 76 19.78 10.93 -0.82
C THR A 76 21.22 11.08 -1.33
N ARG A 77 21.93 9.97 -1.56
CA ARG A 77 23.31 10.00 -2.09
C ARG A 77 23.36 10.38 -3.57
N ASN A 78 22.41 9.90 -4.35
CA ASN A 78 22.49 9.98 -5.82
C ASN A 78 21.67 11.14 -6.40
N THR A 79 20.84 11.82 -5.60
CA THR A 79 19.93 12.85 -6.11
C THR A 79 19.92 14.09 -5.22
N GLN A 80 20.45 15.21 -5.75
CA GLN A 80 20.42 16.51 -5.06
C GLN A 80 19.00 16.99 -4.72
N GLN A 81 18.01 16.63 -5.55
CA GLN A 81 16.59 16.92 -5.31
C GLN A 81 16.05 16.25 -4.04
N ALA A 82 16.58 15.08 -3.66
CA ALA A 82 16.17 14.39 -2.44
C ALA A 82 16.54 15.17 -1.18
N LEU A 83 17.64 15.93 -1.21
CA LEU A 83 18.08 16.79 -0.11
C LEU A 83 17.17 18.01 0.11
N GLN A 84 16.35 18.37 -0.88
CA GLN A 84 15.39 19.48 -0.77
C GLN A 84 14.10 19.08 -0.04
N SER A 85 13.84 17.79 0.16
CA SER A 85 12.67 17.34 0.92
C SER A 85 12.87 17.65 2.40
N PRO A 86 11.87 18.23 3.12
CA PRO A 86 11.97 18.39 4.56
C PRO A 86 12.03 17.06 5.31
N LEU A 87 11.66 15.94 4.68
CA LEU A 87 11.65 14.60 5.30
C LEU A 87 12.92 13.79 5.02
N HIS A 88 13.88 14.31 4.26
CA HIS A 88 15.08 13.56 3.83
C HIS A 88 15.94 13.04 4.99
N HIS A 89 15.89 13.71 6.15
CA HIS A 89 16.66 13.36 7.34
C HIS A 89 15.90 12.41 8.29
N ILE A 90 14.61 12.18 8.05
CA ILE A 90 13.78 11.31 8.88
C ILE A 90 13.81 9.91 8.27
N SER A 91 14.36 8.94 9.00
CA SER A 91 14.37 7.55 8.57
C SER A 91 12.95 6.96 8.54
N PHE A 92 12.72 5.94 7.71
CA PHE A 92 11.47 5.19 7.70
C PHE A 92 11.17 4.67 9.10
N LYS A 93 12.17 4.07 9.76
CA LYS A 93 12.01 3.53 11.12
C LYS A 93 11.59 4.59 12.14
N THR A 94 12.13 5.80 12.04
CA THR A 94 11.76 6.93 12.91
C THR A 94 10.33 7.39 12.66
N LEU A 95 9.90 7.44 11.41
CA LEU A 95 8.58 7.93 11.04
C LEU A 95 7.47 6.91 11.35
N MET A 96 7.73 5.65 11.00
CA MET A 96 6.75 4.56 11.02
C MET A 96 6.78 3.75 12.31
N GLY A 97 7.87 3.84 13.08
CA GLY A 97 8.08 3.06 14.28
C GLY A 97 7.94 1.56 14.01
N THR A 98 7.29 0.87 14.94
CA THR A 98 6.82 -0.50 14.74
C THR A 98 5.37 -0.46 14.26
N SER A 99 5.04 -1.26 13.26
CA SER A 99 3.68 -1.36 12.73
C SER A 99 3.26 -2.83 12.69
N PRO A 100 2.06 -3.19 13.17
CA PRO A 100 1.57 -4.56 13.00
C PRO A 100 1.39 -4.86 11.52
N LEU A 101 1.67 -6.08 11.11
CA LEU A 101 1.29 -6.53 9.78
C LEU A 101 -0.17 -6.99 9.85
N VAL A 102 -0.98 -6.43 8.96
CA VAL A 102 -2.40 -6.66 8.87
C VAL A 102 -2.73 -7.21 7.48
N LEU A 103 -3.86 -7.91 7.34
CA LEU A 103 -4.28 -8.34 6.01
C LEU A 103 -4.70 -7.12 5.19
N CYS A 104 -4.04 -6.96 4.06
CA CYS A 104 -4.31 -5.95 3.05
C CYS A 104 -4.72 -6.64 1.75
N HIS A 105 -5.69 -6.07 1.05
CA HIS A 105 -6.12 -6.48 -0.28
C HIS A 105 -5.15 -6.00 -1.36
N GLN A 106 -4.61 -4.77 -1.22
CA GLN A 106 -3.66 -4.13 -2.14
C GLN A 106 -4.20 -3.79 -3.54
N ASP A 107 -5.32 -4.37 -3.95
CA ASP A 107 -5.93 -4.10 -5.25
C ASP A 107 -7.38 -3.58 -5.18
N LEU A 108 -7.66 -2.69 -4.22
CA LEU A 108 -9.00 -2.10 -4.09
C LEU A 108 -9.19 -0.93 -5.04
N HIS A 109 -9.96 -1.14 -6.10
CA HIS A 109 -10.49 -0.10 -6.96
C HIS A 109 -11.89 -0.47 -7.45
N MET A 110 -12.58 0.46 -8.13
CA MET A 110 -14.00 0.32 -8.45
C MET A 110 -14.35 -0.92 -9.29
N ARG A 111 -13.44 -1.45 -10.13
CA ARG A 111 -13.73 -2.69 -10.91
C ARG A 111 -13.68 -3.95 -10.06
N ASN A 112 -12.95 -3.93 -8.95
CA ASN A 112 -12.82 -5.06 -8.03
C ASN A 112 -13.90 -5.06 -6.94
N ILE A 113 -14.95 -4.25 -7.11
CA ILE A 113 -16.09 -4.15 -6.20
C ILE A 113 -17.38 -4.42 -6.99
N ILE A 114 -18.03 -5.53 -6.69
CA ILE A 114 -19.34 -5.87 -7.25
C ILE A 114 -20.42 -5.43 -6.26
N VAL A 115 -21.40 -4.66 -6.75
CA VAL A 115 -22.60 -4.28 -6.00
C VAL A 115 -23.72 -5.22 -6.41
N GLY A 116 -24.17 -6.08 -5.49
CA GLY A 116 -25.32 -6.96 -5.71
C GLY A 116 -26.63 -6.19 -5.71
N ASP A 117 -27.68 -6.79 -6.29
CA ASP A 117 -29.04 -6.22 -6.32
C ASP A 117 -29.63 -6.02 -4.90
N ASP A 118 -29.12 -6.78 -3.93
CA ASP A 118 -29.43 -6.67 -2.50
C ASP A 118 -28.65 -5.54 -1.79
N GLY A 119 -27.79 -4.82 -2.51
CA GLY A 119 -26.90 -3.79 -1.98
C GLY A 119 -25.66 -4.34 -1.28
N ARG A 120 -25.43 -5.66 -1.30
CA ARG A 120 -24.22 -6.27 -0.75
C ARG A 120 -23.01 -5.98 -1.62
N LEU A 121 -21.88 -5.71 -0.99
CA LEU A 121 -20.60 -5.57 -1.68
C LEU A 121 -19.83 -6.89 -1.69
N TRP A 122 -19.22 -7.19 -2.82
CA TRP A 122 -18.28 -8.29 -2.96
C TRP A 122 -16.95 -7.75 -3.46
N LEU A 123 -15.88 -8.08 -2.72
CA LEU A 123 -14.50 -7.79 -3.11
C LEU A 123 -13.95 -8.98 -3.87
N ILE A 124 -13.40 -8.72 -5.05
CA ILE A 124 -12.77 -9.71 -5.92
C ILE A 124 -11.30 -9.34 -6.16
N ASP A 125 -10.58 -10.26 -6.81
CA ASP A 125 -9.18 -10.08 -7.20
C ASP A 125 -8.20 -9.91 -6.03
N TRP A 126 -7.95 -11.04 -5.35
CA TRP A 126 -7.09 -11.10 -4.16
C TRP A 126 -5.63 -11.44 -4.50
N GLU A 127 -5.21 -11.31 -5.76
CA GLU A 127 -3.86 -11.74 -6.21
C GLU A 127 -2.73 -11.03 -5.45
N PHE A 128 -2.91 -9.73 -5.16
CA PHE A 128 -1.93 -8.94 -4.40
C PHE A 128 -2.12 -9.00 -2.89
N ALA A 129 -3.09 -9.78 -2.39
CA ALA A 129 -3.41 -9.79 -0.98
C ALA A 129 -2.28 -10.37 -0.11
N GLY A 130 -2.02 -9.72 1.03
CA GLY A 130 -0.92 -10.12 1.90
C GLY A 130 -0.90 -9.38 3.23
N PHE A 131 0.04 -9.78 4.08
CA PHE A 131 0.27 -9.17 5.38
C PHE A 131 1.26 -8.03 5.24
N TYR A 132 0.77 -6.80 5.41
CA TYR A 132 1.55 -5.57 5.24
C TYR A 132 1.20 -4.55 6.33
N PRO A 133 2.02 -3.53 6.55
CA PRO A 133 1.62 -2.40 7.39
C PRO A 133 0.31 -1.75 6.90
N PRO A 134 -0.56 -1.24 7.78
CA PRO A 134 -1.88 -0.73 7.40
C PRO A 134 -1.86 0.38 6.33
N TRP A 135 -0.80 1.20 6.34
CA TRP A 135 -0.61 2.27 5.36
C TRP A 135 -0.39 1.77 3.93
N PHE A 136 0.01 0.50 3.74
CA PHE A 136 0.12 -0.05 2.39
C PHE A 136 -1.25 -0.10 1.70
N GLU A 137 -2.33 -0.46 2.40
CA GLU A 137 -3.67 -0.49 1.79
C GLU A 137 -4.05 0.90 1.24
N TYR A 138 -3.78 1.94 2.03
CA TYR A 138 -4.03 3.32 1.63
C TYR A 138 -3.24 3.73 0.39
N LEU A 139 -1.93 3.44 0.35
CA LEU A 139 -1.10 3.81 -0.80
C LEU A 139 -1.44 2.98 -2.04
N ALA A 140 -1.67 1.68 -1.86
CA ALA A 140 -2.05 0.78 -2.93
C ALA A 140 -3.38 1.21 -3.56
N MET A 141 -4.39 1.54 -2.75
CA MET A 141 -5.68 2.05 -3.23
C MET A 141 -5.53 3.37 -4.02
N LYS A 142 -4.61 4.26 -3.63
CA LYS A 142 -4.31 5.48 -4.39
C LYS A 142 -3.60 5.20 -5.71
N GLU A 143 -2.65 4.29 -5.73
CA GLU A 143 -1.98 3.88 -6.96
C GLU A 143 -2.95 3.21 -7.93
N GLN A 144 -3.83 2.33 -7.44
CA GLN A 144 -4.85 1.72 -8.28
C GLN A 144 -5.89 2.73 -8.78
N SER A 145 -6.30 3.70 -7.96
CA SER A 145 -7.15 4.80 -8.45
C SER A 145 -6.51 5.53 -9.64
N ARG A 146 -5.24 5.94 -9.50
CA ARG A 146 -4.49 6.62 -10.58
C ARG A 146 -4.35 5.76 -11.83
N ASN A 147 -4.12 4.46 -11.66
CA ASN A 147 -4.02 3.52 -12.77
C ASN A 147 -5.37 3.38 -13.48
N GLU A 148 -6.47 3.31 -12.74
CA GLU A 148 -7.81 3.28 -13.32
C GLU A 148 -8.16 4.53 -14.09
N GLU A 149 -7.84 5.72 -13.56
CA GLU A 149 -8.09 6.98 -14.25
C GLU A 149 -7.33 7.05 -15.59
N ARG A 150 -6.10 6.51 -15.63
CA ARG A 150 -5.31 6.40 -16.87
C ARG A 150 -5.92 5.41 -17.87
N VAL A 151 -6.33 4.23 -17.39
CA VAL A 151 -6.89 3.17 -18.25
C VAL A 151 -8.26 3.55 -18.79
N MET A 152 -9.11 4.13 -17.95
CA MET A 152 -10.49 4.51 -18.30
C MET A 152 -10.57 5.92 -18.92
N ASN A 153 -9.47 6.67 -18.90
CA ASN A 153 -9.40 8.08 -19.32
C ASN A 153 -10.52 8.93 -18.69
N ARG A 154 -10.71 8.76 -17.38
CA ARG A 154 -11.79 9.38 -16.61
C ARG A 154 -11.36 9.57 -15.17
N GLU A 155 -11.47 10.81 -14.68
CA GLU A 155 -11.22 11.16 -13.29
C GLU A 155 -12.41 10.78 -12.39
N GLU A 156 -12.11 10.35 -11.17
CA GLU A 156 -13.11 10.00 -10.16
C GLU A 156 -12.84 10.73 -8.84
N PRO A 157 -13.01 12.07 -8.81
CA PRO A 157 -12.59 12.90 -7.66
C PRO A 157 -13.34 12.55 -6.37
N PHE A 158 -14.56 12.02 -6.46
CA PHE A 158 -15.29 11.55 -5.29
C PHE A 158 -14.62 10.30 -4.68
N TRP A 159 -14.13 9.38 -5.52
CA TRP A 159 -13.46 8.18 -5.06
C TRP A 159 -12.14 8.55 -4.36
N ASP A 160 -11.32 9.36 -5.01
CA ASP A 160 -10.04 9.86 -4.47
C ASP A 160 -10.21 10.57 -3.13
N LEU A 161 -11.25 11.39 -2.99
CA LEU A 161 -11.57 12.08 -1.74
C LEU A 161 -11.91 11.10 -0.62
N MET A 162 -12.49 9.94 -0.93
CA MET A 162 -12.93 8.95 0.05
C MET A 162 -11.85 7.94 0.44
N ILE A 163 -10.77 7.79 -0.32
CA ILE A 163 -9.67 6.84 0.01
C ILE A 163 -9.14 7.01 1.45
N PRO A 164 -8.82 8.22 1.94
CA PRO A 164 -8.37 8.41 3.33
C PRO A 164 -9.44 8.04 4.37
N PHE A 165 -10.72 8.16 4.03
CA PHE A 165 -11.81 7.73 4.88
C PHE A 165 -11.93 6.21 4.94
N ILE A 166 -11.72 5.52 3.82
CA ILE A 166 -11.84 4.06 3.67
C ILE A 166 -10.69 3.34 4.39
N CYS A 167 -9.45 3.71 4.07
CA CYS A 167 -8.26 2.99 4.56
C CYS A 167 -7.66 3.59 5.84
N GLY A 168 -7.98 4.84 6.15
CA GLY A 168 -7.31 5.62 7.18
C GLY A 168 -6.37 6.68 6.58
N PRO A 169 -6.22 7.85 7.24
CA PRO A 169 -5.42 8.95 6.73
C PRO A 169 -3.92 8.73 6.98
N HIS A 170 -3.23 8.09 6.04
CA HIS A 170 -1.78 7.83 6.09
C HIS A 170 -0.96 8.88 5.31
N TYR A 171 -1.26 10.17 5.55
CA TYR A 171 -0.65 11.28 4.81
C TYR A 171 0.84 11.46 5.07
N ARG A 172 1.31 11.12 6.28
CA ARG A 172 2.73 11.25 6.64
C ARG A 172 3.55 10.20 5.89
N GLU A 173 3.00 8.99 5.83
CA GLU A 173 3.55 7.84 5.14
C GLU A 173 3.62 8.09 3.64
N GLU A 174 2.54 8.61 3.05
CA GLU A 174 2.52 9.04 1.65
C GLU A 174 3.57 10.10 1.35
N ALA A 175 3.64 11.15 2.17
CA ALA A 175 4.58 12.25 1.95
C ALA A 175 6.02 11.75 1.99
N TRP A 176 6.33 10.86 2.95
CA TRP A 176 7.66 10.26 3.05
C TRP A 176 7.98 9.36 1.86
N MET A 177 7.07 8.48 1.45
CA MET A 177 7.27 7.60 0.29
C MET A 177 7.57 8.41 -0.98
N ARG A 178 6.76 9.43 -1.25
CA ARG A 178 6.90 10.29 -2.43
C ARG A 178 8.19 11.10 -2.42
N CYS A 179 8.62 11.59 -1.26
CA CYS A 179 9.79 12.46 -1.20
C CYS A 179 11.12 11.73 -0.99
N SER A 180 11.11 10.60 -0.29
CA SER A 180 12.32 9.96 0.21
C SER A 180 12.80 8.82 -0.67
N ILE A 181 11.89 8.12 -1.37
CA ILE A 181 12.25 6.88 -2.07
C ILE A 181 11.66 6.72 -3.47
N ASN A 182 10.87 7.66 -3.98
CA ASN A 182 10.13 7.49 -5.24
C ASN A 182 11.01 6.97 -6.39
N ILE A 183 12.23 7.51 -6.55
CA ILE A 183 13.17 7.09 -7.59
C ILE A 183 13.72 5.68 -7.34
N ALA A 184 13.93 5.27 -6.09
CA ALA A 184 14.45 3.94 -5.77
C ALA A 184 13.45 2.81 -6.02
N LEU A 185 12.15 3.12 -6.10
CA LEU A 185 11.11 2.14 -6.43
C LEU A 185 11.23 1.64 -7.88
N ASP A 186 11.79 2.44 -8.78
CA ASP A 186 11.90 2.11 -10.21
C ASP A 186 13.09 1.20 -10.56
N TYR A 187 14.01 0.93 -9.61
CA TYR A 187 15.22 0.15 -9.87
C TYR A 187 15.41 -0.98 -8.85
N ARG A 188 16.11 -2.06 -9.25
CA ARG A 188 16.64 -3.07 -8.31
C ARG A 188 18.03 -2.68 -7.87
N PHE A 189 18.15 -2.15 -6.66
CA PHE A 189 19.45 -1.83 -6.06
C PHE A 189 19.99 -2.94 -5.14
N GLU A 190 19.18 -3.96 -4.87
CA GLU A 190 19.51 -5.07 -3.96
C GLU A 190 20.58 -6.02 -4.55
N GLU A 191 20.72 -6.03 -5.88
CA GLU A 191 21.61 -6.93 -6.63
C GLU A 191 23.02 -6.36 -6.86
N GLN A 192 23.34 -5.15 -6.39
CA GLN A 192 24.70 -4.60 -6.45
C GLN A 192 25.55 -5.14 -5.30
N ARG A 193 26.02 -6.38 -5.42
CA ARG A 193 27.08 -6.95 -4.59
C ARG A 193 28.07 -7.76 -5.41
#